data_AF-A0A553MYU6-F1
#
_entry.id   AF-A0A553MYU6-F1
#
_cell.length_a   1.000
_cell.length_b   1.000
_cell.length_c   1.000
_cell.angle_alpha   90.00
_cell.angle_beta   90.00
_cell.angle_gamma   90.00
#
_symmetry.space_group_name_H-M   'P 1'
#
loop_
_entity.id
_entity.type
_entity.pdbx_description
1 polymer ?
#
loop_
_entity_poly.entity_id
_entity_poly.type
_entity_poly.pdbx_seq_one_letter_code
_entity_poly.pdbx_strand_id
1 'polypeptide(L)'
;MAAGEQQHRSLLADEEEDEAGNRNLCAVCDPSRLPHRIIVLSVMCFLGFGSYFCYDNPAALQSQVMQDMNLNTASFMQLYAWYSWPNVVLCFLGGFLLDRVFGIRWGTIIFSLFVLVGQIIFASGALADRFWLMEVGRFVFGIGGESLAVAQNTYAVNWFKGKELNLVFGLQLSMARLGSTVNMNVIGWVYGRIRAMLGSTGYTTLGITLMISASTCLFSLLCAFILGFLDKRAEKILNKEQGKSGEVIKLSDVRHFPFSLWLIFIICVAYYVAIFPFIGLGQVFFIEKFGFTPVQARAINSLLALTFWNPWIAMSVLGVAYSLLACALWPMVAFVVPEHQLGTAYGFMQSIQNLGLAVMSIAAGSILDSRGYLFLEVFFIASLCLALLAVVLLYFYDYHKGNVRVISWAERGSSGPLPSQEASDRLKPLSPFGVRNRYLSRLGVQMPGHCCPHLSSLAYRSVLK
;
A
#
# COMPACT_ATOMS: atom_id res chain seq x y z
N MET A 1 -24.04 -21.59 -49.73
CA MET A 1 -24.80 -20.56 -48.96
C MET A 1 -25.35 -21.12 -47.66
N ALA A 2 -25.96 -22.31 -47.63
CA ALA A 2 -26.56 -22.89 -46.42
C ALA A 2 -25.62 -23.08 -45.21
N ALA A 3 -24.34 -23.45 -45.42
CA ALA A 3 -23.39 -23.68 -44.31
C ALA A 3 -22.95 -22.39 -43.58
N GLY A 4 -22.96 -21.24 -44.28
CA GLY A 4 -22.58 -19.95 -43.69
C GLY A 4 -23.70 -19.35 -42.83
N GLU A 5 -24.96 -19.58 -43.20
CA GLU A 5 -26.12 -19.16 -42.38
C GLU A 5 -26.23 -19.96 -41.09
N GLN A 6 -25.84 -21.23 -41.10
CA GLN A 6 -25.89 -22.11 -39.92
C GLN A 6 -24.83 -21.72 -38.88
N GLN A 7 -23.64 -21.33 -39.35
CA GLN A 7 -22.55 -20.85 -38.49
C GLN A 7 -22.79 -19.41 -37.99
N HIS A 8 -23.50 -18.58 -38.76
CA HIS A 8 -23.92 -17.26 -38.29
C HIS A 8 -25.05 -17.36 -37.26
N ARG A 9 -26.00 -18.30 -37.44
CA ARG A 9 -27.05 -18.57 -36.44
C ARG A 9 -26.49 -19.21 -35.16
N SER A 10 -25.45 -20.03 -35.22
CA SER A 10 -24.82 -20.56 -34.00
C SER A 10 -24.09 -19.46 -33.24
N LEU A 11 -23.40 -18.55 -33.93
CA LEU A 11 -22.75 -17.39 -33.31
C LEU A 11 -23.76 -16.42 -32.68
N LEU A 12 -24.89 -16.18 -33.35
CA LEU A 12 -25.98 -15.37 -32.80
C LEU A 12 -26.69 -16.07 -31.64
N ALA A 13 -26.79 -17.41 -31.66
CA ALA A 13 -27.33 -18.18 -30.54
C ALA A 13 -26.37 -18.21 -29.34
N ASP A 14 -25.06 -18.25 -29.57
CA ASP A 14 -24.04 -18.13 -28.52
C ASP A 14 -24.01 -16.70 -27.95
N GLU A 15 -24.16 -15.66 -28.79
CA GLU A 15 -24.32 -14.26 -28.33
C GLU A 15 -25.65 -14.03 -27.60
N GLU A 16 -26.75 -14.64 -28.04
CA GLU A 16 -28.04 -14.60 -27.34
C GLU A 16 -28.04 -15.44 -26.05
N GLU A 17 -27.27 -16.52 -25.96
CA GLU A 17 -27.06 -17.29 -24.71
C GLU A 17 -26.14 -16.55 -23.71
N ASP A 18 -25.11 -15.85 -24.19
CA ASP A 18 -24.26 -14.97 -23.36
C ASP A 18 -25.03 -13.71 -22.89
N GLU A 19 -25.90 -13.13 -23.72
CA GLU A 19 -26.81 -12.05 -23.30
C GLU A 19 -27.95 -12.54 -22.41
N ALA A 20 -28.49 -13.75 -22.63
CA ALA A 20 -29.53 -14.35 -21.79
C ALA A 20 -29.00 -14.88 -20.44
N GLY A 21 -27.70 -15.19 -20.35
CA GLY A 21 -27.00 -15.47 -19.10
C GLY A 21 -26.86 -14.23 -18.20
N ASN A 22 -26.96 -13.03 -18.77
CA ASN A 22 -26.88 -11.75 -18.07
C ASN A 22 -28.23 -11.30 -17.48
N ARG A 23 -29.06 -12.27 -17.04
CA ARG A 23 -30.35 -12.06 -16.38
C ARG A 23 -30.21 -11.11 -15.18
N ASN A 24 -30.63 -9.86 -15.37
CA ASN A 24 -31.11 -8.89 -14.38
C ASN A 24 -30.55 -9.07 -12.95
N LEU A 25 -29.24 -9.03 -12.80
CA LEU A 25 -28.64 -8.89 -11.48
C LEU A 25 -29.01 -7.50 -10.94
N CYS A 26 -29.51 -7.45 -9.71
CA CYS A 26 -29.71 -6.17 -9.00
C CYS A 26 -28.43 -5.33 -9.10
N ALA A 27 -28.54 -3.99 -9.18
CA ALA A 27 -27.38 -3.13 -9.42
C ALA A 27 -26.24 -3.27 -8.37
N VAL A 28 -26.58 -3.81 -7.20
CA VAL A 28 -25.67 -4.17 -6.09
C VAL A 28 -24.95 -5.52 -6.31
N CYS A 29 -25.52 -6.39 -7.13
CA CYS A 29 -25.07 -7.75 -7.40
C CYS A 29 -24.32 -7.90 -8.74
N ASP A 30 -24.39 -6.88 -9.60
CA ASP A 30 -23.71 -6.84 -10.89
C ASP A 30 -22.30 -6.22 -10.73
N PRO A 31 -21.22 -7.02 -10.90
CA PRO A 31 -19.85 -6.56 -10.69
C PRO A 31 -19.37 -5.51 -11.69
N SER A 32 -20.08 -5.31 -12.81
CA SER A 32 -19.80 -4.24 -13.76
C SER A 32 -20.33 -2.87 -13.31
N ARG A 33 -21.30 -2.85 -12.38
CA ARG A 33 -22.01 -1.62 -11.99
C ARG A 33 -21.39 -0.93 -10.78
N LEU A 34 -21.54 0.40 -10.76
CA LEU A 34 -21.02 1.30 -9.73
C LEU A 34 -21.37 0.87 -8.29
N PRO A 35 -22.61 0.45 -7.95
CA PRO A 35 -22.97 0.14 -6.56
C PRO A 35 -22.21 -1.08 -6.02
N HIS A 36 -22.00 -2.10 -6.85
CA HIS A 36 -21.18 -3.26 -6.46
C HIS A 36 -19.70 -2.87 -6.26
N ARG A 37 -19.16 -2.07 -7.17
CA ARG A 37 -17.77 -1.56 -7.06
C ARG A 37 -17.58 -0.71 -5.81
N ILE A 38 -18.58 0.08 -5.39
CA ILE A 38 -18.55 0.83 -4.13
C ILE A 38 -18.53 -0.09 -2.92
N ILE A 39 -19.34 -1.16 -2.90
CA ILE A 39 -19.32 -2.15 -1.81
C ILE A 39 -17.95 -2.81 -1.71
N VAL A 40 -17.39 -3.22 -2.84
CA VAL A 40 -16.06 -3.81 -2.91
C VAL A 40 -15.01 -2.84 -2.40
N LEU A 41 -15.08 -1.56 -2.81
CA LEU A 41 -14.21 -0.50 -2.29
C LEU A 41 -14.34 -0.34 -0.77
N SER A 42 -15.56 -0.32 -0.23
CA SER A 42 -15.79 -0.22 1.21
C SER A 42 -15.13 -1.39 1.96
N VAL A 43 -15.34 -2.63 1.50
CA VAL A 43 -14.71 -3.81 2.10
C VAL A 43 -13.18 -3.76 1.98
N MET A 44 -12.64 -3.30 0.84
CA MET A 44 -11.20 -3.09 0.64
C MET A 44 -10.62 -2.05 1.60
N CYS A 45 -11.33 -0.97 1.90
CA CYS A 45 -10.88 0.06 2.83
C CYS A 45 -10.83 -0.47 4.27
N PHE A 46 -11.85 -1.24 4.68
CA PHE A 46 -11.91 -1.84 6.01
C PHE A 46 -10.95 -3.02 6.22
N LEU A 47 -10.49 -3.66 5.15
CA LEU A 47 -9.53 -4.76 5.22
C LEU A 47 -8.23 -4.37 5.97
N GLY A 48 -7.74 -3.14 5.78
CA GLY A 48 -6.50 -2.66 6.43
C GLY A 48 -6.73 -2.15 7.85
N PHE A 49 -7.96 -1.76 8.19
CA PHE A 49 -8.29 -1.05 9.42
C PHE A 49 -7.77 -1.74 10.69
N GLY A 50 -8.03 -3.04 10.86
CA GLY A 50 -7.61 -3.80 12.04
C GLY A 50 -6.09 -3.94 12.16
N SER A 51 -5.39 -4.05 11.03
CA SER A 51 -3.92 -4.10 11.01
C SER A 51 -3.33 -2.79 11.52
N TYR A 52 -3.79 -1.64 11.02
CA TYR A 52 -3.30 -0.34 11.48
C TYR A 52 -3.72 -0.02 12.92
N PHE A 53 -4.93 -0.39 13.32
CA PHE A 53 -5.37 -0.28 14.72
C PHE A 53 -4.42 -1.03 15.66
N CYS A 54 -4.14 -2.31 15.38
CA CYS A 54 -3.35 -3.16 16.26
C CYS A 54 -1.84 -2.87 16.20
N TYR A 55 -1.35 -2.39 15.05
CA TYR A 55 0.03 -1.92 14.90
C TYR A 55 0.36 -0.87 15.95
N ASP A 56 -0.56 0.08 16.18
CA ASP A 56 -0.38 1.22 17.10
C ASP A 56 -0.73 0.95 18.56
N ASN A 57 -1.20 -0.26 18.90
CA ASN A 57 -1.48 -0.66 20.28
C ASN A 57 -0.33 -0.31 21.27
N PRO A 58 0.96 -0.56 20.99
CA PRO A 58 2.03 -0.32 21.95
C PRO A 58 2.21 1.16 22.25
N ALA A 59 2.17 2.03 21.24
CA ALA A 59 2.26 3.48 21.43
C ALA A 59 1.12 4.00 22.31
N ALA A 60 -0.12 3.62 21.99
CA ALA A 60 -1.29 4.11 22.71
C ALA A 60 -1.34 3.65 24.18
N LEU A 61 -0.73 2.50 24.48
CA LEU A 61 -0.61 1.91 25.81
C LEU A 61 0.82 1.97 26.35
N GLN A 62 1.68 2.87 25.86
CA GLN A 62 3.11 2.85 26.18
C GLN A 62 3.37 2.87 27.68
N SER A 63 2.74 3.82 28.40
CA SER A 63 2.88 3.95 29.85
C SER A 63 2.46 2.67 30.58
N GLN A 64 1.36 2.07 30.14
CA GLN A 64 0.80 0.84 30.72
C GLN A 64 1.71 -0.35 30.44
N VAL A 65 2.22 -0.52 29.22
CA VAL A 65 3.15 -1.61 28.86
C VAL A 65 4.44 -1.49 29.67
N MET A 66 5.01 -0.29 29.78
CA MET A 66 6.24 -0.08 30.54
C MET A 66 6.05 -0.32 32.04
N GLN A 67 4.93 0.13 32.61
CA GLN A 67 4.63 -0.05 34.05
C GLN A 67 4.21 -1.48 34.39
N ASP A 68 3.24 -2.05 33.67
CA ASP A 68 2.65 -3.35 33.99
C ASP A 68 3.61 -4.52 33.73
N MET A 69 4.61 -4.34 32.85
CA MET A 69 5.63 -5.36 32.54
C MET A 69 7.04 -4.99 33.04
N ASN A 70 7.17 -3.88 33.76
CA ASN A 70 8.43 -3.39 34.31
C ASN A 70 9.57 -3.29 33.26
N LEU A 71 9.30 -2.62 32.14
CA LEU A 71 10.21 -2.48 31.00
C LEU A 71 10.82 -1.08 30.93
N ASN A 72 12.06 -0.99 30.45
CA ASN A 72 12.66 0.28 30.03
C ASN A 72 12.25 0.66 28.60
N THR A 73 12.63 1.87 28.18
CA THR A 73 12.22 2.39 26.86
C THR A 73 12.89 1.61 25.73
N ALA A 74 14.15 1.20 25.88
CA ALA A 74 14.86 0.40 24.90
C ALA A 74 14.17 -0.94 24.64
N SER A 75 13.72 -1.63 25.69
CA SER A 75 12.96 -2.89 25.56
C SER A 75 11.61 -2.62 24.91
N PHE A 76 10.89 -1.58 25.32
CA PHE A 76 9.62 -1.20 24.67
C PHE A 76 9.79 -0.97 23.15
N MET A 77 10.85 -0.29 22.74
CA MET A 77 11.13 -0.02 21.33
C MET A 77 11.49 -1.28 20.52
N GLN A 78 11.85 -2.40 21.16
CA GLN A 78 12.02 -3.68 20.47
C GLN A 78 10.71 -4.17 19.84
N LEU A 79 9.54 -3.82 20.39
CA LEU A 79 8.25 -4.19 19.82
C LEU A 79 8.07 -3.63 18.39
N TYR A 80 8.61 -2.44 18.12
CA TYR A 80 8.61 -1.84 16.79
C TYR A 80 9.68 -2.47 15.89
N ALA A 81 10.86 -2.76 16.44
CA ALA A 81 11.94 -3.39 15.67
C ALA A 81 11.56 -4.80 15.19
N TRP A 82 10.99 -5.62 16.06
CA TRP A 82 10.56 -6.99 15.74
C TRP A 82 9.44 -7.04 14.70
N TYR A 83 8.56 -6.03 14.65
CA TYR A 83 7.60 -5.91 13.55
C TYR A 83 8.29 -5.67 12.20
N SER A 84 9.34 -4.83 12.16
CA SER A 84 9.98 -4.41 10.91
C SER A 84 11.00 -5.40 10.35
N TRP A 85 11.67 -6.19 11.19
CA TRP A 85 12.64 -7.20 10.75
C TRP A 85 12.15 -8.17 9.65
N PRO A 86 11.00 -8.83 9.76
CA PRO A 86 10.52 -9.74 8.72
C PRO A 86 10.27 -9.02 7.39
N ASN A 87 9.88 -7.75 7.46
CA ASN A 87 9.54 -6.92 6.29
C ASN A 87 10.78 -6.49 5.49
N VAL A 88 11.97 -6.49 6.09
CA VAL A 88 13.23 -6.29 5.35
C VAL A 88 13.36 -7.29 4.21
N VAL A 89 12.93 -8.54 4.41
CA VAL A 89 13.01 -9.58 3.38
C VAL A 89 11.67 -9.75 2.66
N LEU A 90 10.57 -9.78 3.41
CA LEU A 90 9.25 -10.07 2.85
C LEU A 90 8.74 -9.01 1.90
N CYS A 91 9.18 -7.75 1.99
CA CYS A 91 8.75 -6.74 1.02
C CYS A 91 9.27 -7.02 -0.40
N PHE A 92 10.34 -7.79 -0.57
CA PHE A 92 10.74 -8.31 -1.88
C PHE A 92 9.92 -9.51 -2.33
N LEU A 93 9.48 -10.35 -1.39
CA LEU A 93 8.83 -11.62 -1.69
C LEU A 93 7.31 -11.52 -1.71
N GLY A 94 6.70 -10.53 -1.05
CA GLY A 94 5.25 -10.44 -0.83
C GLY A 94 4.47 -10.34 -2.14
N GLY A 95 4.92 -9.49 -3.07
CA GLY A 95 4.34 -9.41 -4.41
C GLY A 95 4.51 -10.71 -5.21
N PHE A 96 5.70 -11.34 -5.13
CA PHE A 96 5.95 -12.63 -5.76
C PHE A 96 5.04 -13.74 -5.21
N LEU A 97 4.86 -13.80 -3.89
CA LEU A 97 3.99 -14.77 -3.22
C LEU A 97 2.54 -14.60 -3.66
N LEU A 98 2.07 -13.36 -3.81
CA LEU A 98 0.73 -13.06 -4.31
C LEU A 98 0.56 -13.44 -5.77
N ASP A 99 1.50 -13.08 -6.63
CA ASP A 99 1.34 -13.20 -8.07
C ASP A 99 1.63 -14.62 -8.60
N ARG A 100 2.51 -15.38 -7.93
CA ARG A 100 2.98 -16.69 -8.43
C ARG A 100 2.58 -17.88 -7.58
N VAL A 101 2.43 -17.72 -6.26
CA VAL A 101 2.27 -18.86 -5.33
C VAL A 101 0.82 -19.02 -4.89
N PHE A 102 0.26 -17.98 -4.24
CA PHE A 102 -1.04 -18.08 -3.59
C PHE A 102 -2.19 -17.51 -4.44
N GLY A 103 -1.89 -16.53 -5.30
CA GLY A 103 -2.92 -15.69 -5.90
C GLY A 103 -3.42 -14.61 -4.92
N ILE A 104 -3.98 -13.54 -5.46
CA ILE A 104 -4.41 -12.35 -4.69
C ILE A 104 -5.41 -12.73 -3.58
N ARG A 105 -6.36 -13.64 -3.88
CA ARG A 105 -7.42 -14.06 -2.93
C ARG A 105 -6.87 -14.78 -1.72
N TRP A 106 -6.18 -15.89 -1.94
CA TRP A 106 -5.62 -16.69 -0.86
C TRP A 106 -4.50 -15.97 -0.15
N GLY A 107 -3.66 -15.21 -0.86
CA GLY A 107 -2.61 -14.42 -0.24
C GLY A 107 -3.17 -13.38 0.74
N THR A 108 -4.25 -12.68 0.39
CA THR A 108 -4.90 -11.72 1.31
C THR A 108 -5.43 -12.39 2.57
N ILE A 109 -6.07 -13.57 2.44
CA ILE A 109 -6.59 -14.33 3.59
C ILE A 109 -5.44 -14.84 4.46
N ILE A 110 -4.38 -15.38 3.87
CA ILE A 110 -3.21 -15.91 4.58
C ILE A 110 -2.49 -14.79 5.34
N PHE A 111 -2.24 -13.64 4.70
CA PHE A 111 -1.59 -12.51 5.37
C PHE A 111 -2.46 -11.90 6.47
N SER A 112 -3.77 -11.80 6.25
CA SER A 112 -4.71 -11.36 7.29
C SER A 112 -4.76 -12.35 8.48
N LEU A 113 -4.61 -13.66 8.23
CA LEU A 113 -4.48 -14.66 9.29
C LEU A 113 -3.18 -14.48 10.08
N PHE A 114 -2.05 -14.20 9.43
CA PHE A 114 -0.79 -13.88 10.12
C PHE A 114 -0.93 -12.64 11.02
N VAL A 115 -1.61 -11.58 10.56
CA VAL A 115 -1.91 -10.39 11.37
C VAL A 115 -2.74 -10.77 12.61
N LEU A 116 -3.82 -11.54 12.45
CA LEU A 116 -4.66 -11.98 13.56
C LEU A 116 -3.88 -12.85 14.56
N VAL A 117 -3.16 -13.87 14.07
CA VAL A 117 -2.38 -14.77 14.91
C VAL A 117 -1.27 -14.01 15.64
N GLY A 118 -0.57 -13.11 14.96
CA GLY A 118 0.44 -12.25 15.58
C GLY A 118 -0.13 -11.39 16.71
N GLN A 119 -1.32 -10.81 16.49
CA GLN A 119 -2.00 -10.01 17.53
C GLN A 119 -2.47 -10.86 18.71
N ILE A 120 -2.95 -12.09 18.47
CA ILE A 120 -3.31 -13.03 19.55
C ILE A 120 -2.07 -13.41 20.35
N ILE A 121 -0.95 -13.76 19.70
CA ILE A 121 0.31 -14.08 20.36
C ILE A 121 0.80 -12.88 21.17
N PHE A 122 0.73 -11.66 20.62
CA PHE A 122 1.09 -10.42 21.31
C PHE A 122 0.25 -10.21 22.57
N ALA A 123 -1.06 -10.38 22.49
CA ALA A 123 -1.96 -10.27 23.64
C ALA A 123 -1.72 -11.38 24.68
N SER A 124 -1.48 -12.61 24.23
CA SER A 124 -1.14 -13.75 25.09
C SER A 124 0.20 -13.55 25.81
N GLY A 125 1.19 -12.92 25.16
CA GLY A 125 2.46 -12.55 25.78
C GLY A 125 2.29 -11.61 26.96
N ALA A 126 1.40 -10.62 26.82
CA ALA A 126 1.03 -9.74 27.93
C ALA A 126 0.27 -10.50 29.04
N LEU A 127 -0.68 -11.37 28.70
CA LEU A 127 -1.41 -12.18 29.69
C LEU A 127 -0.50 -13.12 30.49
N ALA A 128 0.56 -13.63 29.86
CA ALA A 128 1.53 -14.54 30.48
C ALA A 128 2.68 -13.81 31.19
N ASP A 129 2.71 -12.47 31.16
CA ASP A 129 3.83 -11.64 31.63
C ASP A 129 5.19 -12.06 31.02
N ARG A 130 5.18 -12.42 29.72
CA ARG A 130 6.36 -12.86 28.97
C ARG A 130 6.63 -11.90 27.81
N PHE A 131 7.52 -10.94 28.02
CA PHE A 131 7.86 -9.94 27.00
C PHE A 131 8.38 -10.55 25.68
N TRP A 132 9.23 -11.59 25.74
CA TRP A 132 9.72 -12.26 24.53
C TRP A 132 8.58 -12.81 23.66
N LEU A 133 7.47 -13.26 24.26
CA LEU A 133 6.32 -13.76 23.53
C LEU A 133 5.57 -12.62 22.83
N MET A 134 5.59 -11.42 23.40
CA MET A 134 5.09 -10.22 22.73
C MET A 134 5.96 -9.84 21.53
N GLU A 135 7.28 -9.95 21.65
CA GLU A 135 8.20 -9.73 20.52
C GLU A 135 7.93 -10.71 19.37
N VAL A 136 7.74 -12.00 19.69
CA VAL A 136 7.34 -13.01 18.70
C VAL A 136 5.99 -12.68 18.07
N GLY A 137 5.03 -12.21 18.87
CA GLY A 137 3.74 -11.72 18.36
C GLY A 137 3.91 -10.58 17.35
N ARG A 138 4.80 -9.61 17.65
CA ARG A 138 5.13 -8.50 16.74
C ARG A 138 5.81 -8.97 15.47
N PHE A 139 6.73 -9.93 15.56
CA PHE A 139 7.38 -10.54 14.41
C PHE A 139 6.37 -11.23 13.49
N VAL A 140 5.49 -12.09 14.04
CA VAL A 140 4.46 -12.78 13.26
C VAL A 140 3.46 -11.79 12.66
N PHE A 141 3.07 -10.76 13.43
CA PHE A 141 2.21 -9.69 12.93
C PHE A 141 2.87 -8.94 11.76
N GLY A 142 4.18 -8.68 11.85
CA GLY A 142 4.98 -8.04 10.80
C GLY A 142 4.94 -8.78 9.47
N ILE A 143 5.06 -10.12 9.49
CA ILE A 143 4.97 -10.98 8.30
C ILE A 143 3.68 -10.73 7.52
N GLY A 144 2.56 -10.57 8.24
CA GLY A 144 1.25 -10.34 7.65
C GLY A 144 0.98 -8.87 7.29
N GLY A 145 1.38 -7.92 8.13
CA GLY A 145 0.97 -6.50 8.04
C GLY A 145 1.34 -5.83 6.72
N GLU A 146 2.63 -5.82 6.38
CA GLU A 146 3.10 -5.19 5.13
C GLU A 146 2.66 -5.97 3.90
N SER A 147 2.68 -7.30 3.98
CA SER A 147 2.24 -8.18 2.91
C SER A 147 0.74 -8.01 2.60
N LEU A 148 -0.07 -7.78 3.63
CA LEU A 148 -1.50 -7.48 3.50
C LEU A 148 -1.70 -6.13 2.80
N ALA A 149 -0.93 -5.09 3.15
CA ALA A 149 -0.99 -3.80 2.48
C ALA A 149 -0.66 -3.91 0.98
N VAL A 150 0.35 -4.71 0.62
CA VAL A 150 0.65 -5.04 -0.79
C VAL A 150 -0.53 -5.72 -1.46
N ALA A 151 -1.15 -6.72 -0.82
CA ALA A 151 -2.29 -7.43 -1.36
C ALA A 151 -3.51 -6.51 -1.59
N GLN A 152 -3.77 -5.56 -0.68
CA GLN A 152 -4.82 -4.57 -0.86
C GLN A 152 -4.56 -3.66 -2.06
N ASN A 153 -3.33 -3.20 -2.24
CA ASN A 153 -2.96 -2.36 -3.38
C ASN A 153 -3.14 -3.11 -4.71
N THR A 154 -2.76 -4.39 -4.77
CA THR A 154 -2.99 -5.24 -5.95
C THR A 154 -4.49 -5.41 -6.23
N TYR A 155 -5.29 -5.57 -5.18
CA TYR A 155 -6.76 -5.62 -5.29
C TYR A 155 -7.34 -4.33 -5.90
N ALA A 156 -6.90 -3.17 -5.43
CA ALA A 156 -7.34 -1.87 -5.94
C ALA A 156 -7.04 -1.71 -7.44
N VAL A 157 -5.83 -2.08 -7.88
CA VAL A 157 -5.41 -2.02 -9.29
C VAL A 157 -6.21 -3.00 -10.17
N ASN A 158 -6.56 -4.18 -9.64
CA ASN A 158 -7.37 -5.16 -10.38
C ASN A 158 -8.82 -4.67 -10.57
N TRP A 159 -9.39 -3.98 -9.59
CA TRP A 159 -10.81 -3.56 -9.58
C TRP A 159 -11.08 -2.17 -10.16
N PHE A 160 -10.09 -1.27 -10.12
CA PHE A 160 -10.24 0.11 -10.54
C PHE A 160 -9.17 0.47 -11.57
N LYS A 161 -9.56 1.21 -12.62
CA LYS A 161 -8.67 1.63 -13.70
C LYS A 161 -8.81 3.13 -13.97
N GLY A 162 -7.75 3.73 -14.51
CA GLY A 162 -7.75 5.13 -14.92
C GLY A 162 -7.90 6.12 -13.75
N LYS A 163 -8.72 7.16 -13.94
CA LYS A 163 -8.85 8.29 -12.99
C LYS A 163 -9.38 7.89 -11.61
N GLU A 164 -10.11 6.77 -11.51
CA GLU A 164 -10.69 6.28 -10.25
C GLU A 164 -9.64 5.66 -9.31
N LEU A 165 -8.51 5.18 -9.84
CA LEU A 165 -7.51 4.45 -9.07
C LEU A 165 -6.83 5.32 -8.00
N ASN A 166 -6.51 6.57 -8.34
CA ASN A 166 -5.90 7.51 -7.39
C ASN A 166 -6.84 7.83 -6.22
N LEU A 167 -8.15 7.94 -6.48
CA LEU A 167 -9.16 8.14 -5.44
C LEU A 167 -9.21 6.94 -4.48
N VAL A 168 -9.13 5.71 -5.02
CA VAL A 168 -9.14 4.48 -4.23
C VAL A 168 -7.93 4.38 -3.33
N PHE A 169 -6.73 4.64 -3.85
CA PHE A 169 -5.51 4.68 -3.02
C PHE A 169 -5.59 5.73 -1.92
N GLY A 170 -6.10 6.93 -2.23
CA GLY A 170 -6.30 7.99 -1.24
C GLY A 170 -7.29 7.60 -0.14
N LEU A 171 -8.42 6.98 -0.50
CA LEU A 171 -9.43 6.54 0.45
C LEU A 171 -8.92 5.40 1.35
N GLN A 172 -8.21 4.43 0.76
CA GLN A 172 -7.64 3.31 1.50
C GLN A 172 -6.57 3.79 2.50
N LEU A 173 -5.67 4.68 2.09
CA LEU A 173 -4.67 5.27 2.98
C LEU A 173 -5.34 6.08 4.10
N SER A 174 -6.40 6.83 3.78
CA SER A 174 -7.18 7.57 4.80
C SER A 174 -7.81 6.63 5.82
N MET A 175 -8.40 5.51 5.37
CA MET A 175 -9.00 4.51 6.26
C MET A 175 -7.96 3.81 7.15
N ALA A 176 -6.77 3.53 6.61
CA ALA A 176 -5.64 3.03 7.38
C ALA A 176 -5.28 3.98 8.54
N ARG A 177 -5.19 5.29 8.26
CA ARG A 177 -4.94 6.31 9.30
C ARG A 177 -6.07 6.42 10.30
N LEU A 178 -7.32 6.32 9.86
CA LEU A 178 -8.47 6.27 10.75
C LEU A 178 -8.34 5.11 11.76
N GLY A 179 -7.86 3.94 11.33
CA GLY A 179 -7.57 2.81 12.25
C GLY A 179 -6.62 3.19 13.39
N SER A 180 -5.48 3.79 13.05
CA SER A 180 -4.49 4.31 13.99
C SER A 180 -5.07 5.36 14.95
N THR A 181 -5.81 6.35 14.42
CA THR A 181 -6.43 7.41 15.23
C THR A 181 -7.47 6.86 16.19
N VAL A 182 -8.32 5.93 15.74
CA VAL A 182 -9.31 5.28 16.60
C VAL A 182 -8.60 4.50 17.71
N ASN A 183 -7.52 3.78 17.41
CA ASN A 183 -6.73 3.08 18.42
C ASN A 183 -6.23 4.03 19.53
N MET A 184 -5.55 5.11 19.15
CA MET A 184 -4.97 6.08 20.10
C MET A 184 -6.00 6.71 21.04
N ASN A 185 -7.24 6.88 20.59
CA ASN A 185 -8.31 7.47 21.40
C ASN A 185 -9.09 6.44 22.21
N VAL A 186 -9.33 5.24 21.66
CA VAL A 186 -10.22 4.25 22.25
C VAL A 186 -9.50 3.29 23.20
N ILE A 187 -8.29 2.84 22.87
CA ILE A 187 -7.70 1.68 23.55
C ILE A 187 -7.39 1.93 25.02
N GLY A 188 -6.96 3.14 25.39
CA GLY A 188 -6.73 3.44 26.81
C GLY A 188 -8.02 3.72 27.58
N TRP A 189 -9.12 4.09 26.91
CA TRP A 189 -10.45 4.07 27.54
C TRP A 189 -10.89 2.62 27.80
N VAL A 190 -10.66 1.71 26.83
CA VAL A 190 -10.90 0.27 26.99
C VAL A 190 -10.09 -0.27 28.18
N TYR A 191 -8.80 0.03 28.25
CA TYR A 191 -7.94 -0.36 29.40
C TYR A 191 -8.54 0.12 30.72
N GLY A 192 -8.96 1.39 30.80
CA GLY A 192 -9.58 1.95 32.00
C GLY A 192 -10.86 1.21 32.41
N ARG A 193 -11.66 0.77 31.44
CA ARG A 193 -12.88 0.00 31.71
C ARG A 193 -12.60 -1.42 32.17
N ILE A 194 -11.61 -2.10 31.58
CA ILE A 194 -11.17 -3.43 32.03
C ILE A 194 -10.59 -3.35 33.44
N ARG A 195 -9.76 -2.35 33.72
CA ARG A 195 -9.25 -2.08 35.07
C ARG A 195 -10.37 -1.94 36.09
N ALA A 196 -11.42 -1.19 35.76
CA ALA A 196 -12.58 -1.02 36.65
C ALA A 196 -13.37 -2.33 36.88
N MET A 197 -13.35 -3.26 35.92
CA MET A 197 -14.01 -4.56 36.05
C MET A 197 -13.17 -5.58 36.83
N LEU A 198 -11.85 -5.61 36.63
CA LEU A 198 -10.95 -6.56 37.30
C LEU A 198 -10.51 -6.10 38.70
N GLY A 199 -10.64 -4.81 39.02
CA GLY A 199 -10.22 -4.24 40.30
C GLY A 199 -8.69 -4.24 40.53
N SER A 200 -7.89 -4.64 39.55
CA SER A 200 -6.43 -4.72 39.62
C SER A 200 -5.76 -4.12 38.38
N THR A 201 -4.63 -3.45 38.60
CA THR A 201 -3.69 -3.01 37.55
C THR A 201 -2.62 -4.08 37.36
N GLY A 202 -2.21 -4.32 36.12
CA GLY A 202 -1.16 -5.29 35.82
C GLY A 202 -1.31 -5.92 34.44
N TYR A 203 -0.39 -6.86 34.17
CA TYR A 203 -0.22 -7.56 32.89
C TYR A 203 -1.51 -8.27 32.40
N THR A 204 -2.38 -8.72 33.31
CA THR A 204 -3.70 -9.30 32.98
C THR A 204 -4.65 -8.29 32.35
N THR A 205 -4.76 -7.08 32.94
CA THR A 205 -5.59 -5.98 32.39
C THR A 205 -5.06 -5.52 31.03
N LEU A 206 -3.74 -5.42 30.89
CA LEU A 206 -3.07 -5.14 29.62
C LEU A 206 -3.40 -6.21 28.57
N GLY A 207 -3.20 -7.49 28.90
CA GLY A 207 -3.42 -8.61 27.98
C GLY A 207 -4.87 -8.75 27.54
N ILE A 208 -5.86 -8.56 28.43
CA ILE A 208 -7.29 -8.56 28.07
C ILE A 208 -7.59 -7.39 27.12
N THR A 209 -7.06 -6.20 27.40
CA THR A 209 -7.22 -5.03 26.54
C THR A 209 -6.68 -5.29 25.13
N LEU A 210 -5.49 -5.88 25.04
CA LEU A 210 -4.88 -6.27 23.77
C LEU A 210 -5.66 -7.40 23.08
N MET A 211 -6.28 -8.32 23.82
CA MET A 211 -7.13 -9.36 23.25
C MET A 211 -8.41 -8.77 22.64
N ILE A 212 -8.99 -7.75 23.27
CA ILE A 212 -10.13 -7.01 22.69
C ILE A 212 -9.73 -6.36 21.37
N SER A 213 -8.52 -5.82 21.26
CA SER A 213 -8.05 -5.26 19.98
C SER A 213 -7.93 -6.32 18.87
N ALA A 214 -7.71 -7.60 19.20
CA ALA A 214 -7.71 -8.70 18.22
C ALA A 214 -9.06 -8.85 17.49
N SER A 215 -10.17 -8.39 18.09
CA SER A 215 -11.48 -8.33 17.41
C SER A 215 -11.46 -7.45 16.16
N THR A 216 -10.63 -6.40 16.13
CA THR A 216 -10.47 -5.54 14.95
C THR A 216 -9.71 -6.28 13.83
N CYS A 217 -8.72 -7.10 14.18
CA CYS A 217 -8.04 -7.98 13.22
C CYS A 217 -8.97 -9.08 12.70
N LEU A 218 -9.84 -9.64 13.55
CA LEU A 218 -10.85 -10.60 13.15
C LEU A 218 -11.84 -9.99 12.16
N PHE A 219 -12.29 -8.75 12.41
CA PHE A 219 -13.11 -8.00 11.46
C PHE A 219 -12.40 -7.81 10.10
N SER A 220 -11.12 -7.43 10.10
CA SER A 220 -10.32 -7.36 8.88
C SER A 220 -10.23 -8.71 8.16
N LEU A 221 -10.09 -9.83 8.88
CA LEU A 221 -10.10 -11.17 8.28
C LEU A 221 -11.46 -11.52 7.66
N LEU A 222 -12.57 -11.14 8.30
CA LEU A 222 -13.90 -11.29 7.71
C LEU A 222 -14.04 -10.47 6.42
N CYS A 223 -13.53 -9.23 6.40
CA CYS A 223 -13.46 -8.44 5.18
C CYS A 223 -12.62 -9.13 4.09
N ALA A 224 -11.51 -9.80 4.44
CA ALA A 224 -10.71 -10.56 3.48
C ALA A 224 -11.49 -11.71 2.84
N PHE A 225 -12.25 -12.47 3.64
CA PHE A 225 -13.12 -13.54 3.13
C PHE A 225 -14.23 -13.01 2.23
N ILE A 226 -14.90 -11.93 2.65
CA ILE A 226 -15.94 -11.28 1.84
C ILE A 226 -15.35 -10.80 0.52
N LEU A 227 -14.20 -10.14 0.55
CA LEU A 227 -13.54 -9.63 -0.64
C LEU A 227 -13.12 -10.76 -1.60
N GLY A 228 -12.54 -11.83 -1.06
CA GLY A 228 -12.18 -13.03 -1.83
C GLY A 228 -13.40 -13.68 -2.49
N PHE A 229 -14.55 -13.72 -1.80
CA PHE A 229 -15.81 -14.21 -2.34
C PHE A 229 -16.35 -13.30 -3.47
N LEU A 230 -16.38 -11.98 -3.24
CA LEU A 230 -16.84 -11.01 -4.24
C LEU A 230 -15.95 -11.05 -5.49
N ASP A 231 -14.64 -11.19 -5.32
CA ASP A 231 -13.69 -11.30 -6.43
C ASP A 231 -13.86 -12.61 -7.23
N LYS A 232 -14.06 -13.74 -6.55
CA LYS A 232 -14.36 -15.02 -7.23
C LYS A 232 -15.67 -14.96 -8.00
N ARG A 233 -16.69 -14.31 -7.43
CA ARG A 233 -17.98 -14.11 -8.09
C ARG A 233 -17.83 -13.21 -9.32
N ALA A 234 -17.10 -12.10 -9.19
CA ALA A 234 -16.87 -11.17 -10.29
C ALA A 234 -16.10 -11.82 -11.44
N GLU A 235 -15.08 -12.63 -11.16
CA GLU A 235 -14.34 -13.37 -12.19
C GLU A 235 -15.25 -14.33 -12.97
N LYS A 236 -16.11 -15.08 -12.27
CA LYS A 236 -17.04 -16.02 -12.92
C LYS A 236 -18.08 -15.33 -13.81
N ILE A 237 -18.52 -14.14 -13.43
CA ILE A 237 -19.55 -13.38 -14.17
C ILE A 237 -18.94 -12.60 -15.34
N LEU A 238 -17.72 -12.06 -15.16
CA LEU A 238 -17.08 -11.18 -16.15
C LEU A 238 -16.06 -11.89 -17.05
N ASN A 239 -15.89 -13.21 -16.91
CA ASN A 239 -14.86 -14.01 -17.60
C ASN A 239 -13.48 -13.31 -17.60
N LYS A 240 -13.11 -12.76 -16.45
CA LYS A 240 -11.89 -11.96 -16.29
C LYS A 240 -10.67 -12.87 -16.38
N GLU A 241 -9.82 -12.70 -17.39
CA GLU A 241 -8.50 -13.34 -17.38
C GLU A 241 -7.67 -12.77 -16.22
N GLN A 242 -7.17 -13.65 -15.35
CA GLN A 242 -6.19 -13.25 -14.34
C GLN A 242 -4.93 -12.77 -15.05
N GLY A 243 -4.73 -11.46 -15.06
CA GLY A 243 -3.47 -10.85 -15.48
C GLY A 243 -2.35 -11.33 -14.55
N LYS A 244 -1.69 -12.43 -14.92
CA LYS A 244 -0.46 -12.85 -14.27
C LYS A 244 0.60 -11.80 -14.60
N SER A 245 0.97 -10.99 -13.60
CA SER A 245 2.19 -10.20 -13.70
C SER A 245 3.37 -11.16 -13.91
N GLY A 246 3.91 -11.14 -15.14
CA GLY A 246 4.98 -12.02 -15.58
C GLY A 246 6.35 -11.61 -15.03
N GLU A 247 6.44 -10.51 -14.29
CA GLU A 247 7.70 -9.94 -13.89
C GLU A 247 8.27 -10.66 -12.66
N VAL A 248 9.42 -11.30 -12.86
CA VAL A 248 10.18 -11.92 -11.77
C VAL A 248 11.12 -10.85 -11.23
N ILE A 249 10.97 -10.49 -9.95
CA ILE A 249 11.83 -9.54 -9.26
C ILE A 249 13.28 -10.06 -9.32
N LYS A 250 14.15 -9.35 -10.02
CA LYS A 250 15.58 -9.67 -10.11
C LYS A 250 16.36 -8.73 -9.19
N LEU A 251 16.88 -9.26 -8.10
CA LEU A 251 17.74 -8.52 -7.15
C LEU A 251 19.00 -7.92 -7.81
N SER A 252 19.40 -8.43 -8.98
CA SER A 252 20.50 -7.86 -9.79
C SER A 252 20.21 -6.45 -10.31
N ASP A 253 18.94 -6.08 -10.44
CA ASP A 253 18.54 -4.80 -11.02
C ASP A 253 18.89 -3.63 -10.10
N VAL A 254 19.02 -3.88 -8.79
CA VAL A 254 19.41 -2.88 -7.78
C VAL A 254 20.76 -2.23 -8.10
N ARG A 255 21.68 -2.97 -8.73
CA ARG A 255 23.01 -2.44 -9.11
C ARG A 255 22.96 -1.40 -10.23
N HIS A 256 21.87 -1.35 -10.99
CA HIS A 256 21.70 -0.48 -12.15
C HIS A 256 20.83 0.74 -11.84
N PHE A 257 20.45 0.93 -10.58
CA PHE A 257 19.58 2.02 -10.18
C PHE A 257 20.26 3.39 -10.35
N PRO A 258 19.54 4.39 -10.91
CA PRO A 258 20.09 5.71 -11.13
C PRO A 258 20.35 6.42 -9.80
N PHE A 259 21.30 7.35 -9.80
CA PHE A 259 21.67 8.11 -8.60
C PHE A 259 20.47 8.85 -7.96
N SER A 260 19.53 9.37 -8.75
CA SER A 260 18.28 9.98 -8.25
C SER A 260 17.49 9.03 -7.36
N LEU A 261 17.44 7.74 -7.72
CA LEU A 261 16.70 6.74 -6.96
C LEU A 261 17.37 6.44 -5.61
N TRP A 262 18.70 6.45 -5.57
CA TRP A 262 19.46 6.34 -4.31
C TRP A 262 19.19 7.52 -3.37
N LEU A 263 19.10 8.74 -3.90
CA LEU A 263 18.70 9.90 -3.10
C LEU A 263 17.26 9.75 -2.57
N ILE A 264 16.33 9.26 -3.38
CA ILE A 264 14.95 8.96 -2.94
C ILE A 264 14.95 7.94 -1.79
N PHE A 265 15.77 6.89 -1.85
CA PHE A 265 15.88 5.91 -0.76
C PHE A 265 16.43 6.54 0.52
N ILE A 266 17.44 7.42 0.43
CA ILE A 266 17.98 8.14 1.59
C ILE A 266 16.91 9.03 2.22
N ILE A 267 16.17 9.80 1.40
CA ILE A 267 15.06 10.64 1.87
C ILE A 267 14.02 9.79 2.59
N CYS A 268 13.63 8.65 2.00
CA CYS A 268 12.68 7.71 2.58
C CYS A 268 13.14 7.26 3.97
N VAL A 269 14.34 6.68 4.07
CA VAL A 269 14.86 6.15 5.33
C VAL A 269 14.97 7.26 6.37
N ALA A 270 15.68 8.35 6.06
CA ALA A 270 15.97 9.42 7.01
C ALA A 270 14.69 10.08 7.56
N TYR A 271 13.64 10.17 6.73
CA TYR A 271 12.36 10.72 7.12
C TYR A 271 11.53 9.78 7.99
N TYR A 272 11.28 8.55 7.51
CA TYR A 272 10.42 7.60 8.23
C TYR A 272 11.04 7.16 9.58
N VAL A 273 12.37 7.12 9.65
CA VAL A 273 13.14 6.88 10.88
C VAL A 273 12.92 7.95 11.94
N ALA A 274 12.67 9.21 11.57
CA ALA A 274 12.38 10.24 12.56
C ALA A 274 10.92 10.13 13.04
N ILE A 275 10.00 9.76 12.15
CA ILE A 275 8.56 9.83 12.43
C ILE A 275 8.05 8.66 13.25
N PHE A 276 8.33 7.42 12.84
CA PHE A 276 7.72 6.27 13.51
C PHE A 276 8.18 6.09 14.97
N PRO A 277 9.48 6.19 15.30
CA PRO A 277 9.92 6.22 16.69
C PRO A 277 9.36 7.40 17.48
N PHE A 278 9.19 8.56 16.85
CA PHE A 278 8.56 9.72 17.49
C PHE A 278 7.07 9.47 17.78
N ILE A 279 6.30 8.85 16.88
CA ILE A 279 4.92 8.45 17.15
C ILE A 279 4.87 7.44 18.31
N GLY A 280 5.82 6.49 18.32
CA GLY A 280 5.98 5.47 19.35
C GLY A 280 6.25 6.01 20.75
N LEU A 281 7.06 7.07 20.85
CA LEU A 281 7.50 7.69 22.12
C LEU A 281 6.77 9.00 22.46
N GLY A 282 6.02 9.55 21.49
CA GLY A 282 5.50 10.90 21.52
C GLY A 282 4.52 11.14 22.65
N GLN A 283 3.67 10.15 22.96
CA GLN A 283 2.72 10.26 24.07
C GLN A 283 3.43 10.53 25.40
N VAL A 284 4.42 9.71 25.76
CA VAL A 284 5.14 9.87 27.04
C VAL A 284 6.00 11.13 27.02
N PHE A 285 6.61 11.46 25.87
CA PHE A 285 7.31 12.73 25.70
C PHE A 285 6.43 13.95 26.05
N PHE A 286 5.18 13.97 25.57
CA PHE A 286 4.24 15.06 25.87
C PHE A 286 3.80 15.11 27.34
N ILE A 287 3.69 13.96 27.99
CA ILE A 287 3.35 13.88 29.43
C ILE A 287 4.53 14.39 30.27
N GLU A 288 5.73 13.86 30.04
CA GLU A 288 6.92 14.14 30.85
C GLU A 288 7.46 15.56 30.63
N LYS A 289 7.48 16.05 29.38
CA LYS A 289 8.10 17.34 29.04
C LYS A 289 7.14 18.52 29.19
N PHE A 290 5.86 18.35 28.83
CA PHE A 290 4.88 19.42 28.83
C PHE A 290 3.81 19.30 29.94
N GLY A 291 3.87 18.25 30.77
CA GLY A 291 2.95 18.05 31.88
C GLY A 291 1.51 17.75 31.44
N PHE A 292 1.30 17.31 30.20
CA PHE A 292 -0.05 17.05 29.71
C PHE A 292 -0.65 15.80 30.34
N THR A 293 -1.98 15.82 30.51
CA THR A 293 -2.70 14.61 30.92
C THR A 293 -2.54 13.53 29.84
N PRO A 294 -2.56 12.24 30.20
CA PRO A 294 -2.48 11.16 29.21
C PRO A 294 -3.56 11.22 28.14
N VAL A 295 -4.73 11.81 28.44
CA VAL A 295 -5.81 12.02 27.48
C VAL A 295 -5.45 13.14 26.50
N GLN A 296 -4.93 14.27 26.99
CA GLN A 296 -4.43 15.35 26.15
C GLN A 296 -3.24 14.90 25.28
N ALA A 297 -2.27 14.18 25.85
CA ALA A 297 -1.12 13.66 25.10
C ALA A 297 -1.53 12.68 24.00
N ARG A 298 -2.50 11.79 24.26
CA ARG A 298 -3.07 10.89 23.23
C ARG A 298 -3.85 11.65 22.17
N ALA A 299 -4.64 12.65 22.58
CA ALA A 299 -5.36 13.51 21.64
C ALA A 299 -4.38 14.30 20.76
N ILE A 300 -3.27 14.82 21.31
CA ILE A 300 -2.18 15.48 20.56
C ILE A 300 -1.52 14.51 19.58
N ASN A 301 -1.29 13.26 19.99
CA ASN A 301 -0.68 12.24 19.15
C ASN A 301 -1.64 11.70 18.07
N SER A 302 -2.96 11.93 18.20
CA SER A 302 -4.00 11.31 17.35
C SER A 302 -4.82 12.27 16.50
N LEU A 303 -4.93 13.54 16.87
CA LEU A 303 -5.73 14.55 16.18
C LEU A 303 -4.88 15.79 15.84
N LEU A 304 -4.63 15.92 14.55
CA LEU A 304 -4.41 17.19 13.86
C LEU A 304 -5.63 18.12 14.07
N ALA A 305 -5.40 19.43 14.21
CA ALA A 305 -6.37 20.55 14.27
C ALA A 305 -7.08 20.79 15.64
N LEU A 306 -7.25 22.01 16.19
CA LEU A 306 -7.00 23.40 15.74
C LEU A 306 -6.92 24.36 16.96
N THR A 307 -6.09 25.42 16.87
CA THR A 307 -6.04 26.70 17.65
C THR A 307 -5.65 26.70 19.14
N PHE A 308 -4.90 27.65 19.74
CA PHE A 308 -4.00 28.74 19.32
C PHE A 308 -2.74 28.63 20.22
N TRP A 309 -1.55 28.41 19.64
CA TRP A 309 -0.20 28.25 20.26
C TRP A 309 -0.06 27.16 21.34
N ASN A 310 -0.36 25.92 20.92
CA ASN A 310 -0.24 24.69 21.68
C ASN A 310 0.44 23.65 20.74
N PRO A 311 1.30 22.70 21.20
CA PRO A 311 2.02 21.68 20.42
C PRO A 311 1.28 20.99 19.26
N TRP A 312 -0.04 21.04 19.27
CA TRP A 312 -0.94 20.73 18.17
C TRP A 312 -0.58 21.36 16.82
N ILE A 313 -0.06 22.59 16.73
CA ILE A 313 0.31 23.20 15.43
C ILE A 313 1.50 22.46 14.83
N ALA A 314 2.55 22.22 15.62
CA ALA A 314 3.72 21.48 15.18
C ALA A 314 3.35 20.05 14.79
N MET A 315 2.50 19.39 15.60
CA MET A 315 1.97 18.07 15.27
C MET A 315 1.09 18.08 14.03
N SER A 316 0.37 19.18 13.79
CA SER A 316 -0.49 19.29 12.61
C SER A 316 0.26 19.50 11.33
N VAL A 317 1.26 20.38 11.36
CA VAL A 317 2.19 20.56 10.26
C VAL A 317 2.93 19.24 9.99
N LEU A 318 3.33 18.51 11.04
CA LEU A 318 3.94 17.20 10.89
C LEU A 318 3.02 16.20 10.18
N GLY A 319 1.75 16.09 10.57
CA GLY A 319 0.81 15.16 9.93
C GLY A 319 0.45 15.52 8.48
N VAL A 320 0.31 16.82 8.18
CA VAL A 320 0.12 17.29 6.79
C VAL A 320 1.37 17.01 5.97
N ALA A 321 2.54 17.37 6.48
CA ALA A 321 3.83 17.12 5.81
C ALA A 321 4.04 15.62 5.55
N TYR A 322 3.69 14.77 6.51
CA TYR A 322 3.76 13.32 6.39
C TYR A 322 2.82 12.75 5.34
N SER A 323 1.58 13.25 5.29
CA SER A 323 0.63 12.83 4.28
C SER A 323 1.07 13.27 2.88
N LEU A 324 1.52 14.52 2.74
CA LEU A 324 2.05 15.05 1.47
C LEU A 324 3.29 14.29 1.01
N LEU A 325 4.23 14.01 1.91
CA LEU A 325 5.45 13.29 1.57
C LEU A 325 5.13 11.85 1.18
N ALA A 326 4.27 11.14 1.90
CA ALA A 326 3.87 9.79 1.51
C ALA A 326 3.21 9.78 0.12
N CYS A 327 2.32 10.74 -0.17
CA CYS A 327 1.65 10.85 -1.46
C CYS A 327 2.60 11.26 -2.61
N ALA A 328 3.68 11.98 -2.34
CA ALA A 328 4.63 12.43 -3.36
C ALA A 328 5.78 11.43 -3.58
N LEU A 329 6.33 10.87 -2.51
CA LEU A 329 7.53 10.03 -2.53
C LEU A 329 7.27 8.68 -3.19
N TRP A 330 6.14 8.04 -2.87
CA TRP A 330 5.81 6.71 -3.37
C TRP A 330 5.59 6.69 -4.90
N PRO A 331 4.76 7.57 -5.49
CA PRO A 331 4.62 7.64 -6.94
C PRO A 331 5.89 8.07 -7.67
N MET A 332 6.80 8.81 -7.02
CA MET A 332 8.05 9.30 -7.64
C MET A 332 8.92 8.17 -8.21
N VAL A 333 8.96 7.01 -7.54
CA VAL A 333 9.72 5.84 -8.00
C VAL A 333 9.28 5.39 -9.40
N ALA A 334 7.97 5.38 -9.65
CA ALA A 334 7.42 4.98 -10.94
C ALA A 334 7.79 5.95 -12.08
N PHE A 335 8.11 7.21 -11.77
CA PHE A 335 8.57 8.18 -12.76
C PHE A 335 10.07 8.11 -13.04
N VAL A 336 10.87 7.56 -12.10
CA VAL A 336 12.34 7.51 -12.20
C VAL A 336 12.83 6.17 -12.76
N VAL A 337 12.06 5.09 -12.53
CA VAL A 337 12.46 3.72 -12.87
C VAL A 337 11.62 3.19 -14.04
N PRO A 338 12.21 2.50 -15.02
CA PRO A 338 11.46 1.87 -16.10
C PRO A 338 10.45 0.84 -15.59
N GLU A 339 9.36 0.62 -16.34
CA GLU A 339 8.27 -0.28 -15.94
C GLU A 339 8.73 -1.69 -15.57
N HIS A 340 9.79 -2.21 -16.22
CA HIS A 340 10.28 -3.57 -15.97
C HIS A 340 11.10 -3.76 -14.67
N GLN A 341 11.44 -2.66 -13.99
CA GLN A 341 12.18 -2.68 -12.72
C GLN A 341 11.36 -2.11 -11.57
N LEU A 342 10.11 -1.76 -11.83
CA LEU A 342 9.26 -0.97 -10.95
C LEU A 342 8.89 -1.76 -9.68
N GLY A 343 8.60 -3.05 -9.83
CA GLY A 343 8.39 -3.97 -8.69
C GLY A 343 9.63 -4.13 -7.82
N THR A 344 10.82 -4.28 -8.43
CA THR A 344 12.09 -4.39 -7.70
C THR A 344 12.41 -3.10 -6.94
N ALA A 345 12.15 -1.94 -7.54
CA ALA A 345 12.39 -0.64 -6.90
C ALA A 345 11.47 -0.39 -5.70
N TYR A 346 10.17 -0.71 -5.82
CA TYR A 346 9.24 -0.62 -4.69
C TYR A 346 9.57 -1.61 -3.56
N GLY A 347 9.90 -2.86 -3.91
CA GLY A 347 10.32 -3.86 -2.92
C GLY A 347 11.58 -3.43 -2.18
N PHE A 348 12.57 -2.88 -2.89
CA PHE A 348 13.80 -2.35 -2.29
C PHE A 348 13.53 -1.15 -1.39
N MET A 349 12.70 -0.20 -1.84
CA MET A 349 12.34 0.98 -1.05
C MET A 349 11.66 0.60 0.27
N GLN A 350 10.72 -0.34 0.23
CA GLN A 350 10.01 -0.79 1.44
C GLN A 350 10.93 -1.60 2.36
N SER A 351 11.83 -2.41 1.80
CA SER A 351 12.82 -3.17 2.57
C SER A 351 13.78 -2.25 3.34
N ILE A 352 14.38 -1.26 2.66
CA ILE A 352 15.34 -0.35 3.29
C ILE A 352 14.67 0.55 4.33
N GLN A 353 13.42 0.95 4.09
CA GLN A 353 12.59 1.67 5.07
C GLN A 353 12.38 0.83 6.33
N ASN A 354 12.00 -0.44 6.19
CA ASN A 354 11.80 -1.34 7.33
C ASN A 354 13.11 -1.64 8.07
N LEU A 355 14.23 -1.78 7.36
CA LEU A 355 15.54 -1.94 7.98
C LEU A 355 15.91 -0.70 8.80
N GLY A 356 15.71 0.49 8.22
CA GLY A 356 15.89 1.75 8.91
C GLY A 356 15.01 1.85 10.16
N LEU A 357 13.72 1.51 10.04
CA LEU A 357 12.79 1.53 11.16
C LEU A 357 13.23 0.57 12.29
N ALA A 358 13.67 -0.64 11.95
CA ALA A 358 14.11 -1.63 12.93
C ALA A 358 15.35 -1.15 13.71
N VAL A 359 16.41 -0.77 12.99
CA VAL A 359 17.67 -0.33 13.60
C VAL A 359 17.47 0.95 14.41
N MET A 360 16.71 1.91 13.87
CA MET A 360 16.60 3.23 14.48
C MET A 360 15.61 3.26 15.64
N SER A 361 14.61 2.37 15.68
CA SER A 361 13.78 2.17 16.86
C SER A 361 14.62 1.72 18.06
N ILE A 362 15.53 0.76 17.85
CA ILE A 362 16.47 0.29 18.88
C ILE A 362 17.39 1.44 19.33
N ALA A 363 17.96 2.18 18.37
CA ALA A 363 18.81 3.33 18.66
C ALA A 363 18.06 4.40 19.48
N ALA A 364 16.85 4.79 19.05
CA ALA A 364 16.02 5.78 19.72
C ALA A 364 15.73 5.40 21.18
N GLY A 365 15.33 4.14 21.43
CA GLY A 365 15.11 3.64 22.79
C GLY A 365 16.37 3.69 23.66
N SER A 366 17.52 3.27 23.11
CA SER A 366 18.80 3.29 23.83
C SER A 366 19.31 4.70 24.13
N ILE A 367 19.12 5.65 23.20
CA ILE A 367 19.49 7.07 23.38
C ILE A 367 18.61 7.68 24.48
N LEU A 368 17.31 7.40 24.47
CA LEU A 368 16.39 7.91 25.46
C LEU A 368 16.74 7.42 26.87
N ASP A 369 16.99 6.11 27.03
CA ASP A 369 17.33 5.53 28.33
C ASP A 369 18.69 6.02 28.88
N SER A 370 19.68 6.27 28.01
CA SER A 370 21.05 6.63 28.43
C SER A 370 21.30 8.14 28.52
N ARG A 371 20.63 8.95 27.69
CA ARG A 371 20.94 10.38 27.53
C ARG A 371 19.70 11.29 27.62
N GLY A 372 18.51 10.72 27.76
CA GLY A 372 17.26 11.46 27.93
C GLY A 372 16.72 12.11 26.64
N TYR A 373 15.60 12.82 26.78
CA TYR A 373 14.83 13.35 25.65
C TYR A 373 15.57 14.37 24.79
N LEU A 374 16.48 15.17 25.36
CA LEU A 374 17.19 16.21 24.60
C LEU A 374 18.09 15.60 23.52
N PHE A 375 18.83 14.53 23.83
CA PHE A 375 19.66 13.84 22.84
C PHE A 375 18.82 13.09 21.81
N LEU A 376 17.66 12.57 22.22
CA LEU A 376 16.70 11.96 21.30
C LEU A 376 16.16 12.99 20.29
N GLU A 377 15.82 14.19 20.74
CA GLU A 377 15.39 15.30 19.87
C GLU A 377 16.47 15.69 18.87
N VAL A 378 17.73 15.87 19.34
CA VAL A 378 18.87 16.18 18.47
C VAL A 378 19.06 15.10 17.40
N PHE A 379 18.91 13.83 17.78
CA PHE A 379 19.00 12.70 16.86
C PHE A 379 17.92 12.73 15.76
N PHE A 380 16.67 13.03 16.12
CA PHE A 380 15.59 13.17 15.13
C PHE A 380 15.79 14.40 14.23
N ILE A 381 16.23 15.54 14.79
CA ILE A 381 16.55 16.74 14.02
C ILE A 381 17.67 16.44 13.02
N ALA A 382 18.74 15.76 13.43
CA ALA A 382 19.84 15.38 12.55
C ALA A 382 19.36 14.48 11.38
N SER A 383 18.46 13.54 11.66
CA SER A 383 17.85 12.68 10.64
C SER A 383 17.01 13.48 9.63
N LEU A 384 16.21 14.45 10.11
CA LEU A 384 15.44 15.34 9.25
C LEU A 384 16.32 16.30 8.43
N CYS A 385 17.43 16.79 8.99
CA CYS A 385 18.42 17.58 8.27
C CYS A 385 19.09 16.77 7.15
N LEU A 386 19.39 15.49 7.39
CA LEU A 386 19.90 14.59 6.36
C LEU A 386 18.88 14.37 5.24
N ALA A 387 17.60 14.17 5.57
CA ALA A 387 16.53 14.06 4.60
C ALA A 387 16.42 15.35 3.75
N LEU A 388 16.47 16.53 4.39
CA LEU A 388 16.43 17.82 3.72
C LEU A 388 17.63 18.00 2.78
N LEU A 389 18.83 17.66 3.23
CA LEU A 389 20.04 17.71 2.41
C LEU A 389 19.89 16.81 1.17
N ALA A 390 19.38 15.60 1.32
CA ALA A 390 19.14 14.68 0.21
C ALA A 390 18.08 15.22 -0.77
N VAL A 391 17.02 15.87 -0.29
CA VAL A 391 16.03 16.56 -1.14
C VAL A 391 16.68 17.70 -1.93
N VAL A 392 17.50 18.52 -1.28
CA VAL A 392 18.22 19.62 -1.93
C VAL A 392 19.19 19.10 -2.98
N LEU A 393 19.94 18.04 -2.69
CA LEU A 393 20.82 17.37 -3.65
C LEU A 393 20.04 16.79 -4.82
N LEU A 394 18.88 16.19 -4.58
CA LEU A 394 18.01 15.66 -5.63
C LEU A 394 17.51 16.79 -6.54
N TYR A 395 17.10 17.92 -5.95
CA TYR A 395 16.68 19.11 -6.68
C TYR A 395 17.81 19.68 -7.56
N PHE A 396 19.02 19.84 -7.00
CA PHE A 396 20.17 20.32 -7.78
C PHE A 396 20.60 19.34 -8.85
N TYR A 397 20.53 18.03 -8.59
CA TYR A 397 20.85 17.00 -9.56
C TYR A 397 19.85 17.00 -10.73
N ASP A 398 18.55 17.17 -10.45
CA ASP A 398 17.52 17.31 -11.48
C ASP A 398 17.71 18.61 -12.28
N TYR A 399 17.99 19.72 -11.59
CA TYR A 399 18.29 21.02 -12.21
C TYR A 399 19.51 20.95 -13.14
N HIS A 400 20.59 20.29 -12.73
CA HIS A 400 21.82 20.17 -13.52
C HIS A 400 21.75 19.15 -14.66
N LYS A 401 20.96 18.08 -14.53
CA LYS A 401 20.72 17.16 -15.66
C LYS A 401 19.77 17.73 -16.72
N GLY A 402 19.07 18.81 -16.40
CA GLY A 402 18.56 19.81 -17.34
C GLY A 402 17.25 19.41 -18.03
N ASN A 403 16.29 20.33 -18.10
CA ASN A 403 15.19 20.37 -19.08
C ASN A 403 14.37 19.08 -19.35
N VAL A 404 14.50 18.04 -18.53
CA VAL A 404 13.83 16.75 -18.70
C VAL A 404 13.09 16.40 -17.41
N ARG A 405 11.95 17.07 -17.26
CA ARG A 405 10.66 16.50 -16.85
C ARG A 405 10.73 15.52 -15.67
N VAL A 406 10.70 16.03 -14.44
CA VAL A 406 9.86 15.43 -13.36
C VAL A 406 8.54 16.19 -13.31
N ILE A 407 8.61 17.53 -13.44
CA ILE A 407 7.46 18.44 -13.48
C ILE A 407 6.60 18.25 -14.74
N SER A 408 7.20 17.95 -15.89
CA SER A 408 6.44 17.87 -17.15
C SER A 408 5.73 16.52 -17.40
N TRP A 409 6.02 15.43 -16.66
CA TRP A 409 5.18 14.22 -16.74
C TRP A 409 3.89 14.41 -15.95
N ALA A 410 3.92 15.21 -14.88
CA ALA A 410 2.71 15.67 -14.20
C ALA A 410 1.84 16.56 -15.11
N GLU A 411 2.45 17.36 -16.00
CA GLU A 411 1.72 18.09 -17.05
C GLU A 411 1.19 17.16 -18.16
N ARG A 412 1.95 16.16 -18.62
CA ARG A 412 1.45 15.18 -19.62
C ARG A 412 0.36 14.25 -19.08
N GLY A 413 0.31 14.00 -17.78
CA GLY A 413 -0.78 13.27 -17.13
C GLY A 413 -2.04 14.11 -16.87
N SER A 414 -1.93 15.44 -16.85
CA SER A 414 -3.04 16.37 -16.57
C SER A 414 -3.57 17.11 -17.81
N SER A 415 -2.80 17.19 -18.90
CA SER A 415 -3.23 17.78 -20.17
C SER A 415 -3.83 16.74 -21.12
N GLY A 416 -5.13 16.51 -20.97
CA GLY A 416 -5.97 15.87 -22.00
C GLY A 416 -5.72 14.36 -22.18
N PRO A 417 -6.58 13.66 -22.94
CA PRO A 417 -6.34 12.27 -23.27
C PRO A 417 -4.97 12.17 -23.95
N LEU A 418 -4.28 11.03 -23.73
CA LEU A 418 -3.19 10.59 -24.60
C LEU A 418 -3.53 10.99 -26.04
N PRO A 419 -2.60 11.49 -26.87
CA PRO A 419 -2.84 11.44 -28.30
C PRO A 419 -3.21 9.98 -28.54
N SER A 420 -4.46 9.76 -28.93
CA SER A 420 -4.85 8.47 -29.45
C SER A 420 -3.76 8.15 -30.45
N GLN A 421 -2.91 7.16 -30.14
CA GLN A 421 -2.38 6.33 -31.21
C GLN A 421 -3.61 6.04 -32.02
N GLU A 422 -3.65 6.64 -33.21
CA GLU A 422 -4.86 6.78 -33.98
C GLU A 422 -5.55 5.43 -33.96
N ALA A 423 -6.76 5.41 -33.40
CA ALA A 423 -7.74 4.41 -33.72
C ALA A 423 -8.18 4.60 -35.19
N SER A 424 -7.22 4.73 -36.11
CA SER A 424 -7.34 4.63 -37.55
C SER A 424 -7.02 3.20 -38.02
N ASP A 425 -6.80 2.27 -37.10
CA ASP A 425 -6.92 0.83 -37.36
C ASP A 425 -8.20 0.25 -36.76
N ARG A 426 -9.27 1.07 -36.64
CA ARG A 426 -10.61 0.49 -36.82
C ARG A 426 -10.63 -0.06 -38.22
N LEU A 427 -10.62 -1.39 -38.33
CA LEU A 427 -11.04 -2.13 -39.53
C LEU A 427 -12.26 -1.43 -40.13
N LYS A 428 -12.02 -0.53 -41.09
CA LYS A 428 -13.07 -0.08 -41.99
C LYS A 428 -13.55 -1.34 -42.68
N PRO A 429 -14.86 -1.58 -42.80
CA PRO A 429 -15.34 -2.66 -43.65
C PRO A 429 -14.68 -2.45 -45.02
N LEU A 430 -13.82 -3.40 -45.41
CA LEU A 430 -13.11 -3.33 -46.68
C LEU A 430 -14.18 -3.19 -47.76
N SER A 431 -14.07 -2.15 -48.58
CA SER A 431 -14.94 -2.03 -49.74
C SER A 431 -14.83 -3.33 -50.57
N PRO A 432 -15.88 -3.74 -51.32
CA PRO A 432 -15.82 -4.94 -52.15
C PRO A 432 -14.59 -4.98 -53.07
N PHE A 433 -14.11 -3.79 -53.46
CA PHE A 433 -12.88 -3.60 -54.22
C PHE A 433 -11.60 -3.96 -53.44
N GLY A 434 -11.51 -3.62 -52.15
CA GLY A 434 -10.39 -3.96 -51.27
C GLY A 434 -10.27 -5.45 -50.98
N VAL A 435 -11.40 -6.15 -50.83
CA VAL A 435 -11.41 -7.61 -50.63
C VAL A 435 -10.95 -8.34 -51.90
N ARG A 436 -11.44 -7.93 -53.07
CA ARG A 436 -11.03 -8.49 -54.38
C ARG A 436 -9.54 -8.33 -54.61
N ASN A 437 -9.00 -7.16 -54.31
CA ASN A 437 -7.58 -6.86 -54.53
C ASN A 437 -6.65 -7.65 -53.60
N ARG A 438 -7.08 -7.92 -52.37
CA ARG A 438 -6.34 -8.78 -51.42
C ARG A 438 -6.36 -10.26 -51.83
N TYR A 439 -7.44 -10.72 -52.45
CA TYR A 439 -7.53 -12.08 -52.98
C TYR A 439 -6.63 -12.27 -54.20
N LEU A 440 -6.61 -11.31 -55.13
CA LEU A 440 -5.74 -11.32 -56.31
C LEU A 440 -4.25 -11.25 -55.95
N SER A 441 -3.86 -10.52 -54.90
CA SER A 441 -2.46 -10.50 -54.46
C SER A 441 -2.01 -11.82 -53.82
N ARG A 442 -2.91 -12.54 -53.12
CA ARG A 442 -2.63 -13.89 -52.59
C ARG A 442 -2.49 -14.95 -53.68
N LEU A 443 -3.07 -14.71 -54.85
CA LEU A 443 -2.91 -15.54 -56.05
C LEU A 443 -1.67 -15.16 -56.89
N GLY A 444 -0.83 -14.23 -56.40
CA GLY A 444 0.43 -13.86 -57.06
C GLY A 444 0.27 -12.93 -58.27
N VAL A 445 -0.90 -12.33 -58.46
CA VAL A 445 -1.16 -11.42 -59.59
C VAL A 445 -0.49 -10.06 -59.31
N GLN A 446 0.40 -9.61 -60.21
CA GLN A 446 1.02 -8.28 -60.12
C GLN A 446 -0.01 -7.19 -60.37
N MET A 447 -0.22 -6.34 -59.36
CA MET A 447 -1.19 -5.25 -59.41
C MET A 447 -0.50 -3.89 -59.52
N PRO A 448 -1.07 -2.92 -60.28
CA PRO A 448 -0.52 -1.58 -60.40
C PRO A 448 -0.33 -0.91 -59.02
N GLY A 449 0.74 -0.13 -58.86
CA GLY A 449 1.18 0.39 -57.54
C GLY A 449 0.15 1.22 -56.76
N HIS A 450 -0.82 1.82 -57.45
CA HIS A 450 -1.94 2.57 -56.84
C HIS A 450 -3.05 1.67 -56.25
N CYS A 451 -2.98 0.35 -56.46
CA CYS A 451 -3.94 -0.64 -55.95
C CYS A 451 -3.37 -1.56 -54.85
N CYS A 452 -2.14 -1.33 -54.39
CA CYS A 452 -1.49 -2.14 -53.35
C CYS A 452 -1.70 -1.54 -51.94
N PRO A 453 -2.45 -2.20 -51.04
CA PRO A 453 -2.75 -1.66 -49.71
C PRO A 453 -1.56 -1.68 -48.73
N HIS A 454 -0.38 -2.17 -49.11
CA HIS A 454 0.77 -2.36 -48.20
C HIS A 454 1.88 -1.31 -48.29
N LEU A 455 1.79 -0.30 -49.17
CA LEU A 455 2.90 0.64 -49.36
C LEU A 455 3.16 1.59 -48.17
N SER A 456 2.18 1.84 -47.30
CA SER A 456 2.36 2.70 -46.13
C SER A 456 3.08 2.01 -44.94
N SER A 457 3.17 0.68 -44.95
CA SER A 457 3.70 -0.09 -43.80
C SER A 457 5.19 -0.49 -43.90
N LEU A 458 5.83 -0.31 -45.06
CA LEU A 458 7.22 -0.73 -45.30
C LEU A 458 8.23 0.42 -45.39
N ALA A 459 7.78 1.68 -45.40
CA ALA A 459 8.66 2.84 -45.56
C ALA A 459 9.41 3.28 -44.27
N TYR A 460 9.15 2.65 -43.11
CA TYR A 460 9.74 3.08 -41.83
C TYR A 460 10.80 2.11 -41.26
N ARG A 461 11.21 1.07 -42.00
CA ARG A 461 12.18 0.08 -41.52
C ARG A 461 13.62 0.26 -42.03
N SER A 462 13.95 1.35 -42.71
CA SER A 462 15.28 1.56 -43.32
C SER A 462 16.03 2.82 -42.87
N VAL A 463 15.59 3.52 -41.82
CA VAL A 463 16.35 4.65 -41.25
C VAL A 463 16.58 4.39 -39.76
N LEU A 464 17.59 3.56 -39.47
CA LEU A 464 18.42 3.55 -38.25
C LEU A 464 19.52 2.51 -38.49
N LYS A 465 20.62 2.99 -39.08
CA LYS A 465 21.95 2.40 -38.94
C LYS A 465 22.81 3.42 -38.21
#